data_AF-A0A9D1ZHB2-F1
#
_entry.id   AF-A0A9D1ZHB2-F1
#
_cell.length_a   1.000
_cell.length_b   1.000
_cell.length_c   1.000
_cell.angle_alpha   90.00
_cell.angle_beta   90.00
_cell.angle_gamma   90.00
#
_symmetry.space_group_name_H-M   'P 1'
#
loop_
_entity.id
_entity.type
_entity.pdbx_description
1 polymer ?
#
loop_
_entity_poly.entity_id
_entity_poly.type
_entity_poly.pdbx_seq_one_letter_code
_entity_poly.pdbx_strand_id
1 'polypeptide(L)' 'MEVDYKRYIVQLDDEQLSAFLLRWLDHGKPCPLLFQRPNTDGQTAVRLQYPEWDTESILFLREAVEWTECRLYER' A
#
# COMPACT_ATOMS: atom_id res chain seq x y z
N MET A 1 -20.27 16.78 3.68
CA MET A 1 -18.82 17.02 3.80
C MET A 1 -18.15 16.14 2.78
N GLU A 2 -17.38 16.73 1.89
CA GLU A 2 -16.53 15.99 0.96
C GLU A 2 -15.40 15.36 1.78
N VAL A 3 -15.10 14.08 1.54
CA VAL A 3 -14.01 13.38 2.21
C VAL A 3 -12.87 13.29 1.22
N ASP A 4 -11.76 13.92 1.54
CA ASP A 4 -10.54 13.82 0.75
C ASP A 4 -9.90 12.45 0.96
N TYR A 5 -9.56 11.81 -0.15
CA TYR A 5 -8.92 10.50 -0.17
C TYR A 5 -7.50 10.62 -0.70
N LYS A 6 -6.58 9.97 -0.01
CA LYS A 6 -5.25 9.69 -0.54
C LYS A 6 -5.29 8.39 -1.34
N ARG A 7 -4.61 8.38 -2.48
CA ARG A 7 -4.52 7.22 -3.37
C ARG A 7 -3.06 6.97 -3.70
N TYR A 8 -2.66 5.72 -3.52
CA TYR A 8 -1.30 5.30 -3.80
C TYR A 8 -1.28 4.04 -4.65
N ILE A 9 -0.24 3.94 -5.46
CA ILE A 9 0.18 2.69 -6.09
C ILE A 9 1.51 2.30 -5.46
N VAL A 10 1.56 1.11 -4.88
CA VAL A 10 2.77 0.48 -4.38
C VAL A 10 3.24 -0.51 -5.44
N GLN A 11 4.48 -0.39 -5.87
CA GLN A 11 5.13 -1.37 -6.73
C GLN A 11 6.09 -2.23 -5.90
N LEU A 12 5.93 -3.54 -6.01
CA LEU A 12 6.56 -4.57 -5.19
C LEU A 12 7.10 -5.68 -6.10
N ASP A 13 8.23 -6.30 -5.77
CA ASP A 13 8.51 -7.67 -6.21
C ASP A 13 7.78 -8.71 -5.32
N ASP A 14 8.00 -10.00 -5.57
CA ASP A 14 7.33 -11.09 -4.83
C ASP A 14 7.76 -11.16 -3.35
N GLU A 15 9.03 -10.89 -3.04
CA GLU A 15 9.53 -10.88 -1.65
C GLU A 15 8.93 -9.70 -0.88
N GLN A 16 8.98 -8.51 -1.49
CA GLN A 16 8.38 -7.30 -0.96
C GLN A 16 6.89 -7.46 -0.77
N LEU A 17 6.18 -8.09 -1.72
CA LEU A 17 4.75 -8.34 -1.62
C LEU A 17 4.42 -9.21 -0.41
N SER A 18 5.20 -10.27 -0.18
CA SER A 18 4.98 -11.16 0.96
C SER A 18 5.13 -10.42 2.30
N ALA A 19 6.18 -9.61 2.44
CA ALA A 19 6.43 -8.79 3.62
C ALA A 19 5.36 -7.69 3.79
N PHE A 20 4.95 -7.07 2.69
CA PHE A 20 3.90 -6.05 2.67
C PHE A 20 2.56 -6.60 3.18
N LEU A 21 2.17 -7.79 2.72
CA LEU A 21 0.95 -8.46 3.16
C LEU A 21 1.01 -8.90 4.63
N LEU A 22 2.17 -9.37 5.10
CA LEU A 22 2.37 -9.71 6.50
C LEU A 22 2.14 -8.47 7.39
N ARG A 23 2.72 -7.33 7.03
CA ARG A 23 2.53 -6.06 7.76
C ARG A 23 1.10 -5.57 7.70
N TRP A 24 0.44 -5.70 6.55
CA TRP A 24 -0.96 -5.35 6.42
C TRP A 24 -1.87 -6.17 7.36
N LEU A 25 -1.54 -7.45 7.56
CA LEU A 25 -2.24 -8.31 8.52
C LEU A 25 -1.92 -7.94 9.97
N ASP A 26 -0.66 -7.64 10.30
CA ASP A 26 -0.24 -7.19 11.64
C ASP A 26 -0.98 -5.91 12.08
N HIS A 27 -1.25 -5.02 11.13
CA HIS A 27 -2.01 -3.77 11.33
C HIS A 27 -3.55 -3.97 11.31
N GLY A 28 -4.04 -5.21 11.24
CA GLY A 28 -5.48 -5.47 11.27
C GLY A 28 -6.22 -5.04 9.99
N LYS A 29 -5.52 -4.97 8.85
CA LYS A 29 -6.07 -4.60 7.53
C LYS A 29 -6.63 -3.16 7.48
N PRO A 30 -5.80 -2.13 7.72
CA PRO A 30 -6.28 -0.76 7.93
C PRO A 30 -6.90 -0.13 6.67
N CYS A 31 -6.40 -0.48 5.49
CA CYS A 31 -6.96 -0.06 4.20
C CYS A 31 -7.22 -1.25 3.26
N PRO A 32 -8.15 -1.11 2.29
CA PRO A 32 -8.31 -2.10 1.23
C PRO A 32 -7.08 -2.12 0.31
N LEU A 33 -6.69 -3.33 -0.11
CA LEU A 33 -5.64 -3.56 -1.10
C LEU A 33 -6.27 -4.07 -2.40
N LEU A 34 -5.97 -3.40 -3.51
CA LEU A 34 -6.43 -3.78 -4.85
C LEU A 34 -5.23 -4.14 -5.72
N PHE A 35 -5.08 -5.43 -6.01
CA PHE A 35 -4.08 -5.92 -6.93
C PHE A 35 -4.41 -5.51 -8.35
N GLN A 36 -3.41 -5.00 -9.06
CA GLN A 36 -3.52 -4.65 -10.47
C GLN A 36 -2.30 -5.14 -11.24
N ARG A 37 -2.49 -5.33 -12.54
CA ARG A 37 -1.39 -5.70 -13.43
C ARG A 37 -0.33 -4.59 -13.41
N PRO A 38 0.95 -4.90 -13.13
CA PRO A 38 2.01 -3.91 -13.20
C PRO A 38 2.39 -3.64 -14.65
N ASN A 39 3.01 -2.47 -14.86
CA ASN A 39 3.57 -2.10 -16.16
C ASN A 39 4.97 -2.70 -16.40
N THR A 40 5.54 -3.33 -15.38
CA THR A 40 6.89 -3.91 -15.38
C THR A 40 6.79 -5.40 -15.09
N ASP A 41 7.47 -6.22 -15.87
CA ASP A 41 7.50 -7.68 -15.68
C ASP A 41 8.17 -8.07 -14.36
N GLY A 42 7.68 -9.15 -13.73
CA GLY A 42 8.22 -9.65 -12.46
C GLY A 42 7.94 -8.75 -11.25
N GLN A 43 6.94 -7.88 -11.36
CA GLN A 43 6.49 -7.02 -10.27
C GLN A 43 5.02 -7.28 -9.97
N THR A 44 4.55 -6.73 -8.86
CA THR A 44 3.16 -6.60 -8.44
C THR A 44 2.87 -5.13 -8.17
N ALA A 45 1.71 -4.65 -8.60
CA ALA A 45 1.22 -3.33 -8.24
C ALA A 45 0.00 -3.47 -7.33
N VAL A 46 0.04 -2.82 -6.18
CA VAL A 46 -1.06 -2.75 -5.21
C VAL A 46 -1.54 -1.31 -5.13
N ARG A 47 -2.82 -1.10 -5.41
CA ARG A 47 -3.48 0.18 -5.20
C ARG A 47 -4.14 0.18 -3.83
N LEU A 48 -3.93 1.23 -3.07
CA LEU A 48 -4.64 1.51 -1.83
C LEU A 48 -5.22 2.93 -1.84
N GLN A 49 -6.36 3.07 -1.19
CA GLN A 49 -7.07 4.34 -1.07
C GLN A 49 -7.68 4.40 0.32
N TYR A 50 -7.45 5.51 1.02
CA TYR A 50 -7.97 5.74 2.37
C TYR A 50 -8.22 7.24 2.59
N PRO A 51 -9.16 7.60 3.48
CA PRO A 51 -9.40 9.00 3.84
C PRO A 51 -8.16 9.65 4.44
N GLU A 52 -7.93 10.94 4.19
CA GLU A 52 -6.74 11.64 4.71
C GLU A 52 -6.62 11.63 6.25
N TRP A 53 -7.74 11.51 6.96
CA TRP A 53 -7.77 11.44 8.43
C TRP A 53 -7.56 10.01 8.99
N ASP A 54 -7.46 8.99 8.13
CA ASP A 54 -7.26 7.60 8.55
C ASP A 54 -5.80 7.37 8.98
N THR A 55 -5.56 7.54 10.27
CA THR A 55 -4.22 7.49 10.87
C THR A 55 -3.62 6.09 10.79
N GLU A 56 -4.42 5.03 10.92
CA GLU A 56 -3.94 3.65 10.86
C GLU A 56 -3.42 3.30 9.47
N SER A 57 -4.14 3.71 8.43
CA SER A 57 -3.70 3.53 7.04
C SER A 57 -2.42 4.31 6.72
N ILE A 58 -2.25 5.51 7.29
CA ILE A 58 -1.03 6.30 7.16
C ILE A 58 0.15 5.61 7.86
N LEU A 59 -0.04 5.14 9.09
CA LEU A 59 1.00 4.44 9.85
C LEU A 59 1.43 3.16 9.14
N PHE A 60 0.46 2.35 8.71
CA PHE A 60 0.73 1.15 7.92
C PHE A 60 1.55 1.45 6.67
N LEU A 61 1.15 2.45 5.86
CA LEU A 61 1.87 2.73 4.62
C LEU A 61 3.31 3.19 4.89
N ARG A 62 3.53 4.01 5.92
CA ARG A 62 4.87 4.47 6.31
C ARG A 62 5.75 3.30 6.73
N GLU A 63 5.27 2.45 7.63
CA GLU A 63 6.02 1.28 8.07
C GLU A 63 6.25 0.29 6.94
N ALA A 64 5.24 0.02 6.10
CA ALA A 64 5.39 -0.88 4.97
C ALA A 64 6.47 -0.39 4.00
N VAL A 65 6.53 0.91 3.71
CA VAL A 65 7.59 1.49 2.86
C VAL A 65 8.97 1.37 3.51
N GLU A 66 9.10 1.66 4.80
CA GLU A 66 10.38 1.54 5.53
C GLU A 66 10.90 0.10 5.58
N TRP A 67 10.00 -0.87 5.75
CA TRP A 67 10.37 -2.27 5.91
C TRP A 67 10.61 -2.99 4.59
N THR A 68 9.82 -2.71 3.55
CA THR A 68 9.91 -3.43 2.28
C THR A 68 10.76 -2.70 1.24
N GLU A 69 11.15 -1.44 1.50
CA GLU A 69 11.85 -0.57 0.54
C GLU A 69 11.11 -0.48 -0.81
N CYS A 70 9.78 -0.54 -0.77
CA CYS A 70 8.94 -0.58 -1.95
C CYS A 70 8.81 0.81 -2.59
N ARG A 71 8.43 0.84 -3.88
CA ARG A 71 8.24 2.11 -4.58
C ARG A 71 6.80 2.58 -4.45
N LEU A 72 6.63 3.82 -4.01
CA LEU A 72 5.32 4.45 -3.81
C LEU A 72 5.08 5.55 -4.85
N TYR A 73 3.87 5.58 -5.41
CA TYR A 73 3.42 6.61 -6.34
C TYR A 73 2.07 7.19 -5.86
N GLU A 74 2.01 8.50 -5.57
CA GLU A 74 0.75 9.20 -5.28
C GLU A 74 -0.02 9.45 -6.60
N ARG A 75 -1.35 9.30 -6.56
CA ARG A 75 -2.23 9.37 -7.74
C ARG A 75 -3.46 10.22 -7.55
#